data_AF-A0A1Y1KW85-F1
#
_entry.id   AF-A0A1Y1KW85-F1
#
_cell.length_a   1.000
_cell.length_b   1.000
_cell.length_c   1.000
_cell.angle_alpha   90.00
_cell.angle_beta   90.00
_cell.angle_gamma   90.00
#
_symmetry.space_group_name_H-M   'P 1'
#
loop_
_entity.id
_entity.type
_entity.pdbx_description
1 polymer ?
#
loop_
_entity_poly.entity_id
_entity_poly.type
_entity_poly.pdbx_seq_one_letter_code
_entity_poly.pdbx_strand_id
1 'polypeptide(L)'
;GHRSFFRIKVRLKFSSVFLFFKIVCVLYAFQGCISGVLCNRPPRFLIDGQTEIVIRLKEGSDTPVGSVIYKLHAIDPDGDNLKFGVKQQSGSEVIRVETTSANEANVYLNQELDREVRDEYAIVLTLTDGRLGSGNYVTQSLLLLVEDVNDNVPIFKPYQST
;
A
#
# COMPACT_ATOMS: atom_id res chain seq x y z
N GLY A 1 42.29 -73.02 47.37
CA GLY A 1 42.04 -73.05 45.92
C GLY A 1 41.07 -71.96 45.54
N HIS A 2 41.56 -70.90 44.90
CA HIS A 2 40.79 -69.73 44.45
C HIS A 2 39.78 -70.12 43.36
N ARG A 3 38.52 -69.67 43.47
CA ARG A 3 37.62 -69.54 42.31
C ARG A 3 37.22 -68.07 42.18
N SER A 4 37.83 -67.41 41.20
CA SER A 4 37.43 -66.11 40.68
C SER A 4 36.36 -66.36 39.61
N PHE A 5 35.25 -65.65 39.66
CA PHE A 5 34.32 -65.56 38.53
C PHE A 5 34.13 -64.10 38.12
N PHE A 6 34.36 -63.90 36.83
CA PHE A 6 34.51 -62.66 36.09
C PHE A 6 33.26 -61.77 36.11
N ARG A 7 33.43 -60.48 36.39
CA ARG A 7 32.40 -59.46 36.18
C ARG A 7 32.56 -58.88 34.77
N ILE A 8 31.71 -59.29 33.83
CA ILE A 8 31.70 -58.74 32.46
C ILE A 8 31.10 -57.34 32.53
N LYS A 9 31.94 -56.31 32.30
CA LYS A 9 31.51 -54.91 32.22
C LYS A 9 31.39 -54.56 30.73
N VAL A 10 30.17 -54.60 30.18
CA VAL A 10 29.90 -54.17 28.80
C VAL A 10 30.06 -52.66 28.74
N ARG A 11 31.10 -52.18 28.07
CA ARG A 11 31.36 -50.74 27.90
C ARG A 11 30.78 -50.31 26.56
N LEU A 12 29.58 -49.71 26.57
CA LEU A 12 29.03 -49.04 25.40
C LEU A 12 29.96 -47.89 25.01
N LYS A 13 30.70 -48.04 23.90
CA LYS A 13 31.38 -46.92 23.24
C LYS A 13 30.36 -46.24 22.33
N PHE A 14 29.66 -45.24 22.85
CA PHE A 14 28.93 -44.30 22.01
C PHE A 14 29.97 -43.52 21.19
N SER A 15 30.05 -43.83 19.90
CA SER A 15 31.03 -43.24 18.99
C SER A 15 30.77 -41.74 18.83
N SER A 16 31.78 -40.93 19.16
CA SER A 16 31.80 -39.46 19.02
C SER A 16 31.42 -38.97 17.62
N VAL A 17 31.55 -39.83 16.61
CA VAL A 17 31.21 -39.57 15.20
C VAL A 17 29.69 -39.37 15.02
N PHE A 18 28.86 -40.13 15.75
CA PHE A 18 27.40 -40.00 15.67
C PHE A 18 26.89 -38.69 16.31
N LEU A 19 27.58 -38.21 17.36
CA LEU A 19 27.24 -36.94 17.99
C LEU A 19 27.61 -35.77 17.08
N PHE A 20 28.76 -35.83 16.41
CA PHE A 20 29.19 -34.84 15.42
C PHE A 20 28.22 -34.76 14.23
N PHE A 21 27.79 -35.89 13.69
CA PHE A 21 26.80 -35.92 12.59
C PHE A 21 25.46 -35.31 13.00
N LYS A 22 25.00 -35.56 14.24
CA LYS A 22 23.79 -34.94 14.76
C LYS A 22 23.92 -33.43 14.92
N ILE A 23 25.06 -32.95 15.44
CA ILE A 23 25.30 -31.51 15.60
C ILE A 23 25.41 -30.81 14.24
N VAL A 24 26.11 -31.40 13.27
CA VAL A 24 26.20 -30.86 11.91
C VAL A 24 24.84 -30.85 11.23
N CYS A 25 24.04 -31.92 11.34
CA CYS A 25 22.66 -31.93 10.83
C CYS A 25 21.77 -30.89 11.51
N VAL A 26 21.91 -30.67 12.82
CA VAL A 26 21.14 -29.64 13.54
C VAL A 26 21.57 -28.24 13.15
N LEU A 27 22.86 -27.98 12.91
CA LEU A 27 23.37 -26.70 12.41
C LEU A 27 22.90 -26.43 10.98
N TYR A 28 22.93 -27.43 10.10
CA TYR A 28 22.37 -27.33 8.74
C TYR A 28 20.85 -27.18 8.75
N ALA A 29 20.13 -27.84 9.67
CA ALA A 29 18.70 -27.65 9.85
C ALA A 29 18.38 -26.25 10.38
N PHE A 30 19.18 -25.72 11.31
CA PHE A 30 19.04 -24.33 11.79
C PHE A 30 19.34 -23.32 10.68
N GLN A 31 20.37 -23.51 9.87
CA GLN A 31 20.63 -22.65 8.70
C GLN A 31 19.53 -22.77 7.64
N GLY A 32 18.98 -23.97 7.42
CA GLY A 32 17.85 -24.20 6.51
C GLY A 32 16.54 -23.54 6.99
N CYS A 33 16.34 -23.43 8.31
CA CYS A 33 15.21 -22.70 8.88
C CYS A 33 15.40 -21.17 8.85
N ILE A 34 16.64 -20.67 8.69
CA ILE A 34 16.94 -19.22 8.59
C ILE A 34 16.86 -18.72 7.14
N SER A 35 16.93 -19.61 6.14
CA SER A 35 16.72 -19.25 4.73
C SER A 35 15.24 -18.98 4.42
N GLY A 36 14.85 -17.72 4.66
CA GLY A 36 13.88 -16.96 3.86
C GLY A 36 12.48 -17.54 3.73
N VAL A 37 11.56 -17.08 4.58
CA VAL A 37 10.15 -17.10 4.21
C VAL A 37 9.99 -16.17 3.00
N LEU A 38 9.90 -16.72 1.79
CA LEU A 38 9.50 -16.02 0.56
C LEU A 38 7.99 -15.70 0.60
N CYS A 39 7.51 -15.07 1.67
CA CYS A 39 6.13 -14.60 1.76
C CYS A 39 6.06 -13.17 1.23
N ASN A 40 4.99 -12.90 0.48
CA ASN A 40 4.72 -11.59 -0.08
C ASN A 40 4.67 -10.51 1.01
N ARG A 41 5.46 -9.45 0.85
CA ARG A 41 5.43 -8.26 1.68
C ARG A 41 4.58 -7.22 0.95
N PRO A 42 3.46 -6.77 1.55
CA PRO A 42 2.52 -5.90 0.84
C PRO A 42 3.16 -4.55 0.47
N PRO A 43 2.70 -3.92 -0.62
CA PRO A 43 3.17 -2.61 -1.02
C PRO A 43 2.65 -1.52 -0.09
N ARG A 44 3.24 -0.33 -0.14
CA ARG A 44 2.78 0.84 0.62
C ARG A 44 2.86 2.12 -0.20
N PHE A 45 1.93 3.03 0.03
CA PHE A 45 2.02 4.41 -0.45
C PHE A 45 3.15 5.16 0.28
N LEU A 46 3.77 6.12 -0.41
CA LEU A 46 4.72 7.07 0.14
C LEU A 46 4.02 8.44 0.24
N ILE A 47 3.64 8.83 1.45
CA ILE A 47 2.87 10.05 1.76
C ILE A 47 3.58 10.92 2.80
N ASP A 48 4.90 10.82 2.89
CA ASP A 48 5.76 11.66 3.73
C ASP A 48 5.33 11.78 5.22
N GLY A 49 4.74 10.71 5.76
CA GLY A 49 4.29 10.64 7.15
C GLY A 49 2.90 11.24 7.42
N GLN A 50 2.18 11.69 6.39
CA GLN A 50 0.77 12.06 6.50
C GLN A 50 -0.10 10.79 6.64
N THR A 51 -1.30 10.93 7.20
CA THR A 51 -2.29 9.84 7.24
C THR A 51 -3.30 9.92 6.09
N GLU A 52 -3.40 11.09 5.47
CA GLU A 52 -4.35 11.42 4.43
C GLU A 52 -3.71 12.38 3.43
N ILE A 53 -4.04 12.20 2.16
CA ILE A 53 -3.64 13.12 1.10
C ILE A 53 -4.71 14.21 1.03
N VAL A 54 -4.35 15.47 1.26
CA VAL A 54 -5.30 16.59 1.14
C VAL A 54 -4.85 17.49 0.00
N ILE A 55 -5.73 17.70 -0.97
CA ILE A 55 -5.50 18.62 -2.09
C ILE A 55 -6.59 19.69 -2.13
N ARG A 56 -6.20 20.90 -2.52
CA ARG A 56 -7.09 22.05 -2.70
C ARG A 56 -7.00 22.48 -4.16
N LEU A 57 -8.13 22.48 -4.85
CA LEU A 57 -8.22 22.80 -6.27
C LEU A 57 -9.26 23.87 -6.47
N LYS A 58 -8.96 24.84 -7.32
CA LYS A 58 -9.95 25.84 -7.73
C LYS A 58 -10.93 25.26 -8.72
N GLU A 59 -12.17 25.75 -8.70
CA GLU A 59 -13.21 25.34 -9.62
C GLU A 59 -13.08 25.93 -11.03
N GLY A 60 -13.92 25.43 -11.95
CA GLY A 60 -14.03 25.94 -13.31
C GLY A 60 -12.72 25.90 -14.12
N SER A 61 -12.44 26.98 -14.85
CA SER A 61 -11.32 27.05 -15.80
C SER A 61 -9.93 27.12 -15.15
N ASP A 62 -9.84 27.40 -13.85
CA ASP A 62 -8.57 27.45 -13.13
C ASP A 62 -7.96 26.04 -12.96
N THR A 63 -8.80 25.01 -12.87
CA THR A 63 -8.38 23.60 -12.86
C THR A 63 -9.11 22.82 -13.95
N PRO A 64 -8.67 22.87 -15.22
CA PRO A 64 -9.37 22.22 -16.30
C PRO A 64 -9.32 20.69 -16.18
N VAL A 65 -10.36 20.02 -16.68
CA VAL A 65 -10.41 18.56 -16.81
C VAL A 65 -9.19 18.04 -17.58
N GLY A 66 -8.59 16.97 -17.09
CA GLY A 66 -7.36 16.40 -17.64
C GLY A 66 -6.07 16.96 -16.99
N SER A 67 -6.18 17.91 -16.06
CA SER A 67 -5.03 18.37 -15.27
C SER A 67 -4.51 17.26 -14.36
N VAL A 68 -3.17 17.15 -14.22
CA VAL A 68 -2.55 16.31 -13.19
C VAL A 68 -2.66 17.05 -11.86
N ILE A 69 -3.43 16.49 -10.92
CA ILE A 69 -3.71 17.13 -9.62
C ILE A 69 -2.87 16.54 -8.49
N TYR A 70 -2.34 15.34 -8.66
CA TYR A 70 -1.45 14.70 -7.68
C TYR A 70 -0.55 13.64 -8.33
N LYS A 71 0.62 13.40 -7.75
CA LYS A 71 1.53 12.31 -8.14
C LYS A 71 1.65 11.32 -6.99
N LEU A 72 1.26 10.08 -7.27
CA LEU A 72 1.35 8.97 -6.33
C LEU A 72 2.71 8.29 -6.46
N HIS A 73 3.31 8.00 -5.33
CA HIS A 73 4.50 7.16 -5.21
C HIS A 73 4.18 6.02 -4.26
N ALA A 74 4.70 4.84 -4.58
CA ALA A 74 4.58 3.66 -3.73
C ALA A 74 5.87 2.86 -3.76
N ILE A 75 5.96 1.88 -2.88
CA ILE A 75 7.09 0.95 -2.85
C ILE A 75 6.60 -0.43 -2.44
N ASP A 76 7.13 -1.42 -3.15
CA ASP A 76 6.98 -2.83 -2.85
C ASP A 76 8.32 -3.39 -2.34
N PRO A 77 8.37 -4.01 -1.15
CA PRO A 77 9.62 -4.55 -0.63
C PRO A 77 10.18 -5.72 -1.46
N ASP A 78 9.34 -6.42 -2.23
CA ASP A 78 9.73 -7.56 -3.07
C ASP A 78 10.06 -7.13 -4.51
N GLY A 79 9.81 -5.86 -4.85
CA GLY A 79 10.12 -5.27 -6.16
C GLY A 79 9.08 -5.59 -7.23
N ASP A 80 7.85 -5.92 -6.83
CA ASP A 80 6.76 -6.20 -7.77
C ASP A 80 6.25 -4.92 -8.46
N ASN A 81 5.73 -5.07 -9.68
CA ASN A 81 5.08 -3.98 -10.40
C ASN A 81 3.73 -3.65 -9.74
N LEU A 82 3.53 -2.36 -9.46
CA LEU A 82 2.34 -1.89 -8.75
C LEU A 82 1.25 -1.44 -9.70
N LYS A 83 0.01 -1.68 -9.28
CA LYS A 83 -1.19 -1.17 -9.93
C LYS A 83 -1.92 -0.24 -8.98
N PHE A 84 -2.10 0.99 -9.44
CA PHE A 84 -2.84 2.02 -8.75
C PHE A 84 -4.27 2.10 -9.27
N GLY A 85 -5.18 2.52 -8.42
CA GLY A 85 -6.57 2.73 -8.80
C GLY A 85 -7.34 3.55 -7.80
N VAL A 86 -8.64 3.58 -8.01
CA VAL A 86 -9.62 4.21 -7.12
C VAL A 86 -10.71 3.19 -6.81
N LYS A 87 -11.15 3.16 -5.55
CA LYS A 87 -12.29 2.34 -5.14
C LYS A 87 -13.56 3.01 -5.66
N GLN A 88 -14.38 2.26 -6.39
CA GLN A 88 -15.65 2.77 -6.91
C GLN A 88 -16.62 3.10 -5.75
N GLN A 89 -16.90 4.38 -5.61
CA GLN A 89 -17.84 4.95 -4.64
C GLN A 89 -18.34 6.32 -5.15
N SER A 90 -19.37 6.88 -4.50
CA SER A 90 -19.89 8.19 -4.90
C SER A 90 -18.80 9.28 -4.85
N GLY A 91 -18.62 10.01 -5.95
CA GLY A 91 -17.64 11.08 -6.07
C GLY A 91 -16.24 10.60 -6.50
N SER A 92 -16.00 9.29 -6.64
CA SER A 92 -14.71 8.79 -7.15
C SER A 92 -14.48 9.10 -8.63
N GLU A 93 -15.56 9.29 -9.39
CA GLU A 93 -15.58 9.62 -10.82
C GLU A 93 -14.99 11.00 -11.16
N VAL A 94 -14.84 11.88 -10.17
CA VAL A 94 -14.23 13.20 -10.33
C VAL A 94 -12.73 13.10 -10.66
N ILE A 95 -12.10 11.97 -10.32
CA ILE A 95 -10.70 11.70 -10.64
C ILE A 95 -10.56 10.45 -11.51
N ARG A 96 -9.40 10.34 -12.14
CA ARG A 96 -8.91 9.10 -12.74
C ARG A 96 -7.44 8.91 -12.36
N VAL A 97 -7.02 7.66 -12.21
CA VAL A 97 -5.65 7.31 -11.83
C VAL A 97 -5.02 6.54 -12.98
N GLU A 98 -3.84 6.96 -13.43
CA GLU A 98 -3.07 6.26 -14.45
C GLU A 98 -1.68 5.91 -13.93
N THR A 99 -1.32 4.63 -14.03
CA THR A 99 0.02 4.16 -13.68
C THR A 99 1.02 4.66 -14.72
N THR A 100 2.04 5.39 -14.27
CA THR A 100 3.07 5.99 -15.14
C THR A 100 4.36 5.18 -15.18
N SER A 101 4.66 4.46 -14.10
CA SER A 101 5.82 3.57 -13.98
C SER A 101 5.51 2.40 -13.04
N ALA A 102 6.49 1.55 -12.74
CA ALA A 102 6.30 0.40 -11.85
C ALA A 102 5.88 0.77 -10.42
N ASN A 103 6.18 1.99 -9.99
CA ASN A 103 5.98 2.45 -8.61
C ASN A 103 5.40 3.87 -8.52
N GLU A 104 4.93 4.44 -9.63
CA GLU A 104 4.34 5.78 -9.69
C GLU A 104 3.05 5.81 -10.52
N ALA A 105 2.18 6.75 -10.18
CA ALA A 105 0.96 7.03 -10.93
C ALA A 105 0.60 8.52 -10.87
N ASN A 106 -0.08 9.01 -11.89
CA ASN A 106 -0.68 10.34 -11.90
C ASN A 106 -2.16 10.24 -11.56
N VAL A 107 -2.63 11.15 -10.70
CA VAL A 107 -4.04 11.42 -10.49
C VAL A 107 -4.43 12.61 -11.35
N TYR A 108 -5.44 12.42 -12.20
CA TYR A 108 -5.97 13.47 -13.05
C TYR A 108 -7.36 13.86 -12.59
N LEU A 109 -7.68 15.14 -12.75
CA LEU A 109 -9.06 15.60 -12.72
C LEU A 109 -9.80 15.04 -13.94
N ASN A 110 -10.96 14.45 -13.72
CA ASN A 110 -11.76 13.76 -14.73
C ASN A 110 -13.12 14.42 -14.98
N GLN A 111 -13.58 15.27 -14.05
CA GLN A 111 -14.81 16.05 -14.19
C GLN A 111 -14.55 17.50 -13.76
N GLU A 112 -15.36 18.41 -14.27
CA GLU A 112 -15.32 19.81 -13.88
C GLU A 112 -15.69 19.95 -12.40
N LEU A 113 -14.99 20.84 -11.71
CA LEU A 113 -15.26 21.18 -10.32
C LEU A 113 -16.20 22.39 -10.29
N ASP A 114 -17.20 22.32 -9.42
CA ASP A 114 -18.17 23.36 -9.14
C ASP A 114 -18.52 23.25 -7.65
N ARG A 115 -18.13 24.26 -6.88
CA ARG A 115 -18.25 24.37 -5.44
C ARG A 115 -19.71 24.56 -5.02
N GLU A 116 -20.54 25.23 -5.83
CA GLU A 116 -21.97 25.33 -5.58
C GLU A 116 -22.67 23.97 -5.69
N VAL A 117 -22.15 23.07 -6.52
CA VAL A 117 -22.64 21.70 -6.64
C VAL A 117 -22.05 20.80 -5.54
N ARG A 118 -20.73 20.85 -5.33
CA ARG A 118 -20.03 20.03 -4.34
C ARG A 118 -18.67 20.61 -3.99
N ASP A 119 -18.47 20.91 -2.71
CA ASP A 119 -17.26 21.55 -2.18
C ASP A 119 -16.17 20.56 -1.72
N GLU A 120 -16.50 19.27 -1.54
CA GLU A 120 -15.53 18.24 -1.14
C GLU A 120 -15.77 16.84 -1.71
N TYR A 121 -14.67 16.10 -1.91
CA TYR A 121 -14.68 14.70 -2.32
C TYR A 121 -13.74 13.86 -1.44
N ALA A 122 -14.33 12.90 -0.71
CA ALA A 122 -13.60 11.89 0.05
C ALA A 122 -13.42 10.63 -0.81
N ILE A 123 -12.18 10.38 -1.24
CA ILE A 123 -11.83 9.36 -2.23
C ILE A 123 -10.90 8.34 -1.60
N VAL A 124 -11.13 7.06 -1.92
CA VAL A 124 -10.25 5.96 -1.48
C VAL A 124 -9.43 5.47 -2.67
N LEU A 125 -8.13 5.73 -2.63
CA LEU A 125 -7.16 5.21 -3.58
C LEU A 125 -6.83 3.76 -3.25
N THR A 126 -6.53 2.97 -4.27
CA THR A 126 -6.17 1.55 -4.15
C THR A 126 -4.79 1.27 -4.73
N LEU A 127 -4.09 0.32 -4.12
CA LEU A 127 -2.77 -0.15 -4.52
C LEU A 127 -2.70 -1.67 -4.38
N THR A 128 -2.12 -2.34 -5.37
CA THR A 128 -1.90 -3.79 -5.34
C THR A 128 -0.66 -4.20 -6.13
N ASP A 129 0.02 -5.22 -5.63
CA ASP A 129 1.10 -5.98 -6.27
C ASP A 129 0.56 -7.21 -7.05
N GLY A 130 -0.77 -7.45 -7.00
CA GLY A 130 -1.42 -8.64 -7.57
C GLY A 130 -1.31 -9.92 -6.72
N ARG A 131 -0.69 -9.85 -5.54
CA ARG A 131 -0.42 -10.97 -4.63
C ARG A 131 -1.16 -10.89 -3.29
N LEU A 132 -1.87 -9.78 -3.02
CA LEU A 132 -2.74 -9.62 -1.84
C LEU A 132 -3.99 -10.51 -1.82
N GLY A 133 -4.27 -11.23 -2.91
CA GLY A 133 -5.52 -11.96 -3.13
C GLY A 133 -6.54 -11.13 -3.91
N SER A 134 -7.45 -11.81 -4.59
CA SER A 134 -8.42 -11.15 -5.48
C SER A 134 -9.33 -10.20 -4.70
N GLY A 135 -9.44 -8.95 -5.17
CA GLY A 135 -10.26 -7.92 -4.55
C GLY A 135 -9.63 -7.25 -3.32
N ASN A 136 -8.43 -7.65 -2.90
CA ASN A 136 -7.71 -7.03 -1.79
C ASN A 136 -6.75 -5.95 -2.30
N TYR A 137 -6.75 -4.82 -1.59
CA TYR A 137 -5.93 -3.66 -1.92
C TYR A 137 -5.40 -3.03 -0.63
N VAL A 138 -4.22 -2.43 -0.72
CA VAL A 138 -3.80 -1.39 0.22
C VAL A 138 -4.52 -0.11 -0.17
N THR A 139 -5.07 0.61 0.82
CA THR A 139 -5.91 1.79 0.57
C THR A 139 -5.32 3.04 1.19
N GLN A 140 -5.56 4.18 0.55
CA GLN A 140 -5.17 5.50 1.06
C GLN A 140 -6.31 6.50 0.84
N SER A 141 -6.63 7.29 1.87
CA SER A 141 -7.62 8.37 1.76
C SER A 141 -7.02 9.58 1.04
N LEU A 142 -7.82 10.16 0.14
CA LEU A 142 -7.59 11.42 -0.53
C LEU A 142 -8.80 12.33 -0.33
N LEU A 143 -8.59 13.49 0.27
CA LEU A 143 -9.58 14.55 0.44
C LEU A 143 -9.28 15.66 -0.58
N LEU A 144 -10.19 15.84 -1.53
CA LEU A 144 -10.17 16.95 -2.49
C LEU A 144 -11.14 18.03 -2.03
N LEU A 145 -10.60 19.21 -1.73
CA LEU A 145 -11.38 20.39 -1.36
C LEU A 145 -11.44 21.35 -2.54
N VAL A 146 -12.65 21.81 -2.88
CA VAL A 146 -12.87 22.76 -3.95
C VAL A 146 -12.80 24.18 -3.39
N GLU A 147 -11.92 24.99 -3.97
CA GLU A 147 -11.76 26.40 -3.64
C GLU A 147 -12.63 27.26 -4.56
N ASP A 148 -13.32 28.18 -3.92
CA ASP A 148 -14.21 29.16 -4.54
C ASP A 148 -13.45 30.05 -5.52
N VAL A 149 -14.02 30.23 -6.71
CA VAL A 149 -13.63 31.27 -7.64
C VAL A 149 -14.80 32.26 -7.71
N ASN A 150 -14.51 33.56 -7.68
CA ASN A 150 -15.55 34.57 -7.81
C ASN A 150 -16.01 34.70 -9.27
N ASP A 151 -16.68 33.67 -9.78
CA ASP A 151 -17.28 33.58 -11.11
C ASP A 151 -18.78 33.96 -11.12
N ASN A 152 -19.38 34.08 -9.93
CA ASN A 152 -20.78 34.44 -9.74
C ASN A 152 -21.01 35.97 -9.81
N VAL A 153 -21.81 36.41 -10.79
CA VAL A 153 -22.23 37.82 -10.91
C VAL A 153 -23.37 38.12 -9.92
N PRO A 154 -23.32 39.23 -9.16
CA PRO A 154 -24.36 39.55 -8.20
C PRO A 154 -25.72 39.78 -8.89
N ILE A 155 -26.76 39.10 -8.41
CA ILE A 155 -28.15 39.29 -8.85
C ILE A 155 -28.86 40.24 -7.89
N PHE A 156 -29.19 41.46 -8.35
CA PHE A 156 -29.99 42.40 -7.57
C PHE A 156 -31.49 42.17 -7.80
N LYS A 157 -32.25 42.03 -6.72
CA LYS A 157 -33.73 42.05 -6.80
C LYS A 157 -34.19 43.48 -7.15
N PRO A 158 -35.21 43.64 -8.01
CA PRO A 158 -35.77 44.96 -8.29
C PRO A 158 -36.32 45.58 -7.00
N TYR A 159 -35.98 46.86 -6.78
CA TYR A 159 -36.51 47.64 -5.65
C TYR A 159 -38.04 47.76 -5.77
N GLN A 160 -38.76 47.35 -4.73
CA GLN A 160 -40.19 47.58 -4.63
C GLN A 160 -40.41 49.00 -4.12
N SER A 161 -40.74 49.93 -5.01
CA SER A 161 -41.29 51.23 -4.63
C SER A 161 -42.75 51.04 -4.20
N THR A 162 -43.02 51.14 -2.90
CA THR A 162 -44.35 51.18 -2.28
C THR A 162 -45.18 52.36 -2.74
#